data_AF-A0A8J2VL57-F1
#
_entry.id   AF-A0A8J2VL57-F1
#
_cell.length_a   1.000
_cell.length_b   1.000
_cell.length_c   1.000
_cell.angle_alpha   90.00
_cell.angle_beta   90.00
_cell.angle_gamma   90.00
#
_symmetry.space_group_name_H-M   'P 1'
#
loop_
_entity.id
_entity.type
_entity.pdbx_description
1 polymer ?
#
loop_
_entity_poly.entity_id
_entity_poly.type
_entity_poly.pdbx_seq_one_letter_code
_entity_poly.pdbx_strand_id
1 'polypeptide(L)'
;MSPSENFAETASRIAALVDKSIEEGRIGDFDDDALGQALAALVRLYVAKAESGARLMPVGRNSALTPTEIAIAALALLDAGRMEVFELGLWEQMGHVRPARQTSLIDHKEGAVA
;
A
#
# COMPACT_ATOMS: atom_id res chain seq x y z
N MET A 1 5.19 -9.07 24.07
CA MET A 1 4.65 -8.34 22.90
C MET A 1 4.26 -9.37 21.85
N SER A 2 3.03 -9.31 21.37
CA SER A 2 2.52 -10.17 20.29
C SER A 2 3.11 -9.77 18.93
N PRO A 3 3.10 -10.67 17.93
CA PRO A 3 3.55 -10.32 16.58
C PRO A 3 2.81 -9.11 15.98
N SER A 4 1.52 -8.96 16.27
CA SER A 4 0.71 -7.82 15.82
C SER A 4 1.12 -6.50 16.48
N GLU A 5 1.41 -6.51 17.78
CA GLU A 5 1.89 -5.31 18.49
C GLU A 5 3.28 -4.91 17.98
N ASN A 6 4.17 -5.86 17.79
CA ASN A 6 5.52 -5.60 17.27
C ASN A 6 5.49 -5.06 15.84
N PHE A 7 4.61 -5.60 14.99
CA PHE A 7 4.42 -5.09 13.63
C PHE A 7 3.90 -3.65 13.64
N ALA A 8 2.90 -3.35 14.48
CA ALA A 8 2.34 -2.00 14.59
C ALA A 8 3.39 -0.98 15.06
N GLU A 9 4.18 -1.31 16.09
CA GLU A 9 5.28 -0.47 16.57
C GLU A 9 6.33 -0.24 15.47
N THR A 10 6.74 -1.31 14.79
CA THR A 10 7.72 -1.23 13.69
C THR A 10 7.22 -0.36 12.55
N ALA A 11 5.95 -0.51 12.14
CA ALA A 11 5.33 0.31 11.10
C ALA A 11 5.32 1.80 11.49
N SER A 12 4.95 2.14 12.73
CA SER A 12 5.01 3.52 13.23
C SER A 12 6.43 4.08 13.25
N ARG A 13 7.43 3.27 13.62
CA ARG A 13 8.85 3.67 13.61
C ARG A 13 9.37 3.92 12.20
N ILE A 14 9.00 3.07 11.23
CA ILE A 14 9.37 3.26 9.83
C ILE A 14 8.75 4.55 9.29
N ALA A 15 7.46 4.77 9.50
CA ALA A 15 6.78 5.99 9.03
C ALA A 15 7.45 7.26 9.59
N ALA A 16 7.65 7.33 10.91
CA ALA A 16 8.29 8.47 11.54
C ALA A 16 9.73 8.70 11.07
N LEU A 17 10.49 7.62 10.81
CA LEU A 17 11.85 7.71 10.28
C LEU A 17 11.86 8.25 8.85
N VAL A 18 10.96 7.76 7.99
CA VAL A 18 10.87 8.17 6.58
C VAL A 18 10.41 9.62 6.48
N ASP A 19 9.34 10.01 7.18
CA ASP A 19 8.80 11.38 7.14
C ASP A 19 9.87 12.39 7.56
N LYS A 20 10.55 12.12 8.68
CA LYS A 20 11.64 12.97 9.17
C LYS A 20 12.79 13.09 8.16
N SER A 21 13.19 11.98 7.55
CA SER A 21 14.27 12.00 6.57
C SER A 21 13.90 12.71 5.28
N ILE A 22 12.64 12.65 4.85
CA ILE A 22 12.13 13.44 3.72
C ILE A 22 12.18 14.93 4.06
N GLU A 23 11.69 15.32 5.24
CA GLU A 23 11.71 16.72 5.71
C GLU A 23 13.13 17.28 5.79
N GLU A 24 14.09 16.45 6.21
CA GLU A 24 15.50 16.83 6.35
C GLU A 24 16.31 16.68 5.05
N GLY A 25 15.71 16.17 3.96
CA GLY A 25 16.39 15.96 2.67
C GLY A 25 17.45 14.85 2.71
N ARG A 26 17.33 13.90 3.63
CA ARG A 26 18.30 12.82 3.90
C ARG A 26 17.90 11.47 3.30
N ILE A 27 17.09 11.48 2.24
CA ILE A 27 16.63 10.26 1.59
C ILE A 27 17.77 9.40 1.02
N GLY A 28 18.92 10.02 0.68
CA GLY A 28 20.11 9.30 0.21
C GLY A 28 20.85 8.53 1.30
N ASP A 29 20.48 8.67 2.57
CA ASP A 29 21.05 7.91 3.68
C ASP A 29 20.47 6.47 3.76
N PHE A 30 19.41 6.17 3.01
CA PHE A 30 18.76 4.86 3.00
C PHE A 30 19.40 3.97 1.94
N ASP A 31 19.69 2.74 2.34
CA ASP A 31 20.14 1.68 1.44
C ASP A 31 18.97 1.20 0.55
N ASP A 32 19.19 1.22 -0.77
CA ASP A 32 18.16 0.86 -1.76
C ASP A 32 17.72 -0.61 -1.63
N ASP A 33 18.65 -1.52 -1.31
CA ASP A 33 18.35 -2.94 -1.12
C ASP A 33 17.47 -3.13 0.13
N ALA A 34 17.77 -2.43 1.23
CA ALA A 34 16.95 -2.45 2.44
C ALA A 34 15.53 -1.92 2.20
N LEU A 35 15.38 -0.85 1.41
CA LEU A 35 14.08 -0.34 0.98
C LEU A 35 13.30 -1.39 0.17
N GLY A 36 13.96 -2.01 -0.82
CA GLY A 36 13.37 -3.07 -1.63
C GLY A 36 12.93 -4.28 -0.80
N GLN A 37 13.74 -4.71 0.17
CA GLN A 37 13.40 -5.80 1.08
C GLN A 37 12.18 -5.49 1.94
N ALA A 38 12.11 -4.26 2.49
CA ALA A 38 10.97 -3.82 3.30
C ALA A 38 9.68 -3.80 2.47
N LEU A 39 9.73 -3.23 1.27
CA LEU A 39 8.58 -3.17 0.36
C LEU A 39 8.10 -4.59 -0.02
N ALA A 40 9.02 -5.49 -0.39
CA ALA A 40 8.69 -6.86 -0.73
C ALA A 40 8.02 -7.61 0.44
N ALA A 41 8.48 -7.41 1.67
CA ALA A 41 7.88 -8.01 2.86
C ALA A 41 6.43 -7.50 3.09
N LEU A 42 6.21 -6.19 2.93
CA LEU A 42 4.88 -5.58 3.07
C LEU A 42 3.90 -6.07 2.00
N VAL A 43 4.36 -6.18 0.74
CA VAL A 43 3.55 -6.74 -0.36
C VAL A 43 3.16 -8.19 -0.06
N ARG A 44 4.09 -9.02 0.39
CA ARG A 44 3.79 -10.43 0.77
C ARG A 44 2.76 -10.53 1.89
N LEU A 45 2.88 -9.70 2.93
CA LEU A 45 1.91 -9.65 4.01
C LEU A 45 0.53 -9.21 3.51
N TYR A 46 0.49 -8.19 2.63
CA TYR A 46 -0.76 -7.71 2.05
C TYR A 46 -1.46 -8.80 1.24
N VAL A 47 -0.73 -9.48 0.36
CA VAL A 47 -1.24 -10.61 -0.45
C VAL A 47 -1.77 -11.72 0.45
N ALA A 48 -1.00 -12.17 1.45
CA ALA A 48 -1.44 -13.24 2.34
C ALA A 48 -2.74 -12.91 3.09
N LYS A 49 -2.91 -11.65 3.53
CA LYS A 49 -4.15 -11.19 4.17
C LYS A 49 -5.30 -11.06 3.17
N ALA A 50 -5.02 -10.62 1.95
CA ALA A 50 -6.03 -10.50 0.90
C ALA A 50 -6.57 -11.88 0.49
N GLU A 51 -5.69 -12.87 0.34
CA GLU A 51 -6.04 -14.26 0.05
C GLU A 51 -6.82 -14.91 1.19
N SER A 52 -6.61 -14.47 2.44
CA SER A 52 -7.44 -14.90 3.58
C SER A 52 -8.84 -14.26 3.60
N GLY A 53 -9.22 -13.50 2.57
CA GLY A 53 -10.50 -12.81 2.45
C GLY A 53 -10.59 -11.47 3.19
N ALA A 54 -9.48 -10.93 3.70
CA ALA A 54 -9.50 -9.62 4.34
C ALA A 54 -9.77 -8.52 3.32
N ARG A 55 -10.72 -7.63 3.62
CA ARG A 55 -10.95 -6.41 2.83
C ARG A 55 -9.99 -5.32 3.32
N LEU A 56 -8.83 -5.25 2.67
CA LEU A 56 -7.77 -4.32 3.05
C LEU A 56 -7.93 -2.98 2.32
N MET A 57 -7.66 -1.90 3.04
CA MET A 57 -7.34 -0.61 2.45
C MET A 57 -5.81 -0.60 2.21
N PRO A 58 -5.32 -0.37 0.97
CA PRO A 58 -3.89 -0.37 0.68
C PRO A 58 -3.11 0.72 1.43
N VAL A 59 -3.78 1.82 1.75
CA VAL A 59 -3.20 2.96 2.46
C VAL A 59 -4.03 3.25 3.71
N GLY A 60 -3.36 3.39 4.86
CA GLY A 60 -3.99 3.61 6.16
C GLY A 60 -4.66 4.98 6.28
N ARG A 61 -5.47 5.17 7.34
CA ARG A 61 -6.04 6.49 7.65
C ARG A 61 -4.91 7.47 7.94
N ASN A 62 -5.01 8.68 7.39
CA ASN A 62 -4.00 9.76 7.49
C ASN A 62 -2.66 9.49 6.79
N SER A 63 -2.57 8.43 5.99
CA SER A 63 -1.50 8.25 5.02
C SER A 63 -2.11 8.52 3.64
N ALA A 64 -1.65 9.55 2.95
CA ALA A 64 -2.11 9.87 1.61
C ALA A 64 -0.94 9.73 0.66
N LEU A 65 -1.11 8.90 -0.37
CA LEU A 65 -0.24 8.92 -1.54
C LEU A 65 -0.94 9.74 -2.61
N THR A 66 -0.20 10.64 -3.23
CA THR A 66 -0.63 11.33 -4.43
C THR A 66 -0.79 10.33 -5.58
N PRO A 67 -1.64 10.63 -6.59
CA PRO A 67 -1.76 9.78 -7.77
C PRO A 67 -0.42 9.51 -8.47
N THR A 68 0.49 10.48 -8.45
CA THR A 68 1.83 10.36 -9.03
C THR A 68 2.68 9.35 -8.26
N GLU A 69 2.71 9.41 -6.93
CA GLU A 69 3.45 8.44 -6.10
C GLU A 69 2.92 7.02 -6.30
N ILE A 70 1.60 6.86 -6.39
CA ILE A 70 0.97 5.57 -6.69
C ILE A 70 1.43 5.05 -8.05
N ALA A 71 1.40 5.90 -9.10
CA ALA A 71 1.80 5.50 -10.44
C ALA A 71 3.28 5.09 -10.50
N ILE A 72 4.18 5.86 -9.86
CA ILE A 72 5.61 5.54 -9.81
C ILE A 72 5.85 4.21 -9.09
N ALA A 73 5.24 4.01 -7.92
CA ALA A 73 5.37 2.77 -7.16
C ALA A 73 4.82 1.57 -7.94
N ALA A 74 3.68 1.71 -8.61
CA ALA A 74 3.09 0.66 -9.43
C ALA A 74 4.00 0.29 -10.61
N LEU A 75 4.53 1.27 -11.33
CA LEU A 75 5.45 1.03 -12.45
C LEU A 75 6.74 0.34 -11.99
N ALA A 76 7.30 0.74 -10.84
CA ALA A 76 8.48 0.10 -10.28
C ALA A 76 8.22 -1.38 -9.90
N LEU A 77 7.05 -1.68 -9.33
CA LEU A 77 6.67 -3.06 -9.00
C LEU A 77 6.43 -3.91 -10.26
N LEU A 78 5.82 -3.33 -11.30
CA LEU A 78 5.65 -3.98 -12.59
C LEU A 78 6.99 -4.33 -13.24
N ASP A 79 7.91 -3.38 -13.29
CA ASP A 79 9.26 -3.59 -13.81
C ASP A 79 10.00 -4.70 -13.05
N ALA A 80 9.94 -4.66 -11.71
CA ALA A 80 10.52 -5.71 -10.86
C ALA A 80 9.93 -7.11 -11.12
N GLY A 81 8.63 -7.18 -11.46
CA GLY A 81 7.93 -8.40 -11.87
C GLY A 81 8.13 -8.78 -13.34
N ARG A 82 8.80 -7.94 -14.14
CA ARG A 82 8.83 -8.01 -15.62
C ARG A 82 7.43 -8.11 -16.21
N MET A 83 6.51 -7.34 -15.65
CA MET A 83 5.11 -7.28 -16.06
C MET A 83 4.84 -6.00 -16.83
N GLU A 84 4.04 -6.12 -17.88
CA GLU A 84 3.55 -4.98 -18.63
C GLU A 84 2.23 -4.47 -18.03
N VAL A 85 1.96 -3.16 -18.15
CA VAL A 85 0.74 -2.54 -17.59
C VAL A 85 -0.53 -3.20 -18.12
N PHE A 86 -0.56 -3.62 -19.39
CA PHE A 86 -1.73 -4.26 -19.98
C PHE A 86 -2.04 -5.64 -19.36
N GLU A 87 -1.04 -6.32 -18.81
CA GLU A 87 -1.22 -7.61 -18.14
C GLU A 87 -2.04 -7.45 -16.85
N LEU A 88 -1.99 -6.28 -16.20
CA LEU A 88 -2.85 -5.99 -15.05
C LEU A 88 -4.33 -6.07 -15.39
N GLY A 89 -4.73 -5.65 -16.60
CA GLY A 89 -6.12 -5.76 -17.05
C GLY A 89 -6.58 -7.21 -17.20
N LEU A 90 -5.67 -8.11 -17.60
CA LEU A 90 -5.95 -9.56 -17.64
C LEU A 90 -6.09 -10.12 -16.22
N TRP A 91 -5.21 -9.71 -15.31
CA TRP A 91 -5.27 -10.13 -13.91
C TRP A 91 -6.50 -9.60 -13.17
N GLU A 92 -6.98 -8.39 -13.48
CA GLU A 92 -8.23 -7.85 -12.91
C GLU A 92 -9.43 -8.75 -13.22
N GLN A 93 -9.47 -9.32 -14.43
CA GLN A 93 -10.55 -10.22 -14.86
C GLN A 93 -10.47 -11.60 -14.18
N MET A 94 -9.26 -12.08 -13.89
CA MET A 94 -9.03 -13.40 -13.27
C MET A 94 -8.99 -13.36 -11.73
N GLY A 95 -8.73 -12.20 -11.15
CA GLY A 95 -8.49 -12.00 -9.73
C GLY A 95 -9.77 -11.98 -8.89
N HIS A 96 -9.68 -12.57 -7.70
CA HIS A 96 -10.76 -12.54 -6.69
C HIS A 96 -10.47 -11.55 -5.55
N VAL A 97 -9.28 -10.95 -5.53
CA VAL A 97 -8.87 -9.98 -4.52
C VAL A 97 -9.48 -8.63 -4.86
N ARG A 98 -10.48 -8.22 -4.09
CA ARG A 98 -11.07 -6.87 -4.17
C ARG A 98 -10.64 -6.06 -2.94
N PRO A 99 -9.84 -5.00 -3.10
CA PRO A 99 -9.55 -4.09 -2.00
C PRO A 99 -10.86 -3.49 -1.47
N ALA A 100 -10.85 -3.08 -0.20
CA ALA A 100 -11.92 -2.25 0.32
C ALA A 100 -11.98 -0.96 -0.53
N ARG A 101 -13.15 -0.64 -1.10
CA ARG A 101 -13.34 0.69 -1.71
C ARG A 101 -13.32 1.70 -0.58
N GLN A 102 -12.59 2.78 -0.75
CA GLN A 102 -12.84 3.99 0.03
C GLN A 102 -14.26 4.42 -0.33
N THR A 103 -15.22 4.28 0.59
CA THR A 103 -16.53 4.89 0.43
C THR A 103 -16.28 6.39 0.28
N SER A 104 -16.47 6.91 -0.93
CA SER A 104 -16.43 8.34 -1.17
C SER A 104 -17.61 8.97 -0.42
N LEU A 105 -17.42 10.18 0.14
CA LEU A 105 -18.43 10.91 0.92
C LEU A 105 -19.78 11.13 0.20
N ILE A 106 -19.89 10.76 -1.08
CA ILE A 106 -21.09 10.82 -1.91
C ILE A 106 -22.12 9.72 -1.58
N ASP A 107 -21.71 8.58 -1.00
CA ASP A 107 -22.64 7.48 -0.66
C ASP A 107 -23.53 7.79 0.57
N HIS A 108 -23.27 8.89 1.29
CA HIS A 108 -24.09 9.29 2.44
C HIS A 108 -25.37 10.05 2.07
N LYS A 109 -25.62 10.36 0.79
CA LYS A 109 -26.80 11.16 0.38
C LYS A 109 -27.98 10.36 -0.18
N GLU A 110 -27.87 9.06 -0.45
CA GLU A 110 -29.01 8.29 -0.97
C GLU A 110 -29.83 7.53 0.09
N GLY A 111 -29.45 7.60 1.37
CA GLY A 111 -30.21 7.00 2.48
C GLY A 111 -31.16 7.96 3.20
N ALA A 112 -31.27 9.22 2.77
CA ALA A 112 -32.07 10.25 3.44
C ALA A 112 -33.09 10.88 2.49
N VAL A 113 -33.96 10.07 1.90
CA VAL A 113 -35.28 10.53 1.46
C VAL A 113 -36.30 9.48 1.92
N ALA A 114 -37.21 9.94 2.77
CA ALA A 114 -38.35 9.21 3.29
C ALA A 114 -39.36 8.86 2.19
#